data_AF-A0A5J4NZL0-F1
#
_entry.id   AF-A0A5J4NZL0-F1
#
_cell.length_a   1.000
_cell.length_b   1.000
_cell.length_c   1.000
_cell.angle_alpha   90.00
_cell.angle_beta   90.00
_cell.angle_gamma   90.00
#
_symmetry.space_group_name_H-M   'P 1'
#
loop_
_entity.id
_entity.type
_entity.pdbx_description
1 polymer ?
#
loop_
_entity_poly.entity_id
_entity_poly.type
_entity_poly.pdbx_seq_one_letter_code
_entity_poly.pdbx_strand_id
1 'polypeptide(L)'
;MPHLTHQTSLAGTPDPNVTNVPPDMDKQLVVLCSEKQACVLALPSQTCLFKAKITETSHVVRASIQRLRSTSFGDSVGSTTFLACYLANGHFIAFSLPGLRLLMDVDYLPYTESVSRSFAFGQHGQAIYLTTPSELLKITWSSDVCANLNEMRGDLFLPCNMPEPPKRSFFKNLLTGTLPTSFDRDELFGEDTAGKGMSGVSTLLPNTRMDKLSGQTGAATSEISRARNAAIERGEKLQHLDLQTQEMMDQAKGFSRSAAMLAAKYEKKDKRRGRLQ
;
A
#
# COMPACT_ATOMS: atom_id res chain seq x y z
N MET A 1 -25.65 39.52 -5.52
CA MET A 1 -26.35 39.25 -4.25
C MET A 1 -26.69 37.77 -4.19
N PRO A 2 -25.91 36.98 -3.43
CA PRO A 2 -26.49 35.88 -2.70
C PRO A 2 -26.17 35.97 -1.20
N HIS A 3 -27.06 35.37 -0.44
CA HIS A 3 -27.37 35.58 0.96
C HIS A 3 -26.27 35.06 1.88
N LEU A 4 -25.68 35.94 2.69
CA LEU A 4 -24.75 35.60 3.76
C LEU A 4 -25.57 35.23 5.01
N THR A 5 -25.81 33.95 5.24
CA THR A 5 -26.41 33.47 6.48
C THR A 5 -25.34 33.45 7.56
N HIS A 6 -25.35 34.48 8.42
CA HIS A 6 -24.61 34.49 9.68
C HIS A 6 -25.12 33.36 10.57
N GLN A 7 -24.32 32.30 10.74
CA GLN A 7 -24.56 31.27 11.75
C GLN A 7 -23.88 31.74 13.04
N THR A 8 -24.68 32.11 14.03
CA THR A 8 -24.23 32.59 15.33
C THR A 8 -23.56 31.46 16.10
N SER A 9 -22.23 31.54 16.25
CA SER A 9 -21.42 30.67 17.08
C SER A 9 -21.86 30.78 18.55
N LEU A 10 -22.52 29.75 19.07
CA LEU A 10 -22.77 29.56 20.50
C LEU A 10 -21.44 29.20 21.19
N ALA A 11 -20.72 30.23 21.64
CA ALA A 11 -19.62 30.06 22.57
C ALA A 11 -20.18 29.55 23.91
N GLY A 12 -19.67 28.42 24.40
CA GLY A 12 -20.05 27.88 25.71
C GLY A 12 -19.68 28.86 26.82
N THR A 13 -20.68 29.26 27.61
CA THR A 13 -20.50 30.07 28.81
C THR A 13 -19.94 29.20 29.94
N PRO A 14 -18.87 29.63 30.64
CA PRO A 14 -18.42 28.95 31.86
C PRO A 14 -19.50 29.05 32.94
N ASP A 15 -19.72 27.96 33.68
CA ASP A 15 -20.74 27.87 34.74
C ASP A 15 -20.35 28.81 35.93
N PRO A 16 -21.24 29.70 36.43
CA PRO A 16 -20.88 30.75 37.39
C PRO A 16 -20.67 30.27 38.84
N ASN A 17 -20.70 28.97 39.13
CA ASN A 17 -20.68 28.43 40.51
C ASN A 17 -19.30 27.98 41.03
N VAL A 18 -18.18 28.41 40.43
CA VAL A 18 -16.84 27.97 40.85
C VAL A 18 -16.26 28.90 41.93
N THR A 19 -16.70 28.73 43.17
CA THR A 19 -16.00 29.28 44.36
C THR A 19 -15.02 28.26 44.93
N ASN A 20 -13.73 28.64 44.96
CA ASN A 20 -12.61 28.03 45.69
C ASN A 20 -12.24 26.58 45.37
N VAL A 21 -11.44 26.37 44.33
CA VAL A 21 -10.63 25.16 44.14
C VAL A 21 -9.15 25.54 44.25
N PRO A 22 -8.33 24.86 45.09
CA PRO A 22 -6.90 25.15 45.20
C PRO A 22 -6.18 24.95 43.84
N PRO A 23 -5.21 25.83 43.51
CA PRO A 23 -4.74 26.04 42.12
C PRO A 23 -3.92 24.90 41.49
N ASP A 24 -3.76 23.74 42.14
CA ASP A 24 -2.82 22.70 41.70
C ASP A 24 -3.39 21.27 41.58
N MET A 25 -4.70 21.08 41.73
CA MET A 25 -5.31 19.74 41.79
C MET A 25 -5.94 19.25 40.47
N ASP A 26 -6.40 20.15 39.60
CA ASP A 26 -7.16 19.79 38.39
C ASP A 26 -6.27 19.75 37.13
N LYS A 27 -5.31 18.81 37.09
CA LYS A 27 -4.36 18.66 35.96
C LYS A 27 -4.87 17.74 34.85
N GLN A 28 -5.91 16.96 35.12
CA GLN A 28 -6.45 15.98 34.19
C GLN A 28 -7.85 16.37 33.78
N LEU A 29 -8.13 16.22 32.47
CA LEU A 29 -9.43 16.50 31.89
C LEU A 29 -10.01 15.21 31.32
N VAL A 30 -11.30 14.99 31.55
CA VAL A 30 -12.10 13.94 30.91
C VAL A 30 -13.11 14.60 29.99
N VAL A 31 -13.16 14.14 28.74
CA VAL A 31 -14.19 14.57 27.80
C VAL A 31 -15.26 13.49 27.73
N LEU A 32 -16.49 13.83 28.08
CA LEU A 32 -17.64 12.96 27.91
C LEU A 32 -18.42 13.43 26.70
N CYS A 33 -18.72 12.50 25.79
CA CYS A 33 -19.56 12.75 24.63
C CYS A 33 -20.77 11.82 24.70
N SER A 34 -21.97 12.39 24.75
CA SER A 34 -23.23 11.68 24.56
C SER A 34 -23.65 11.77 23.09
N GLU A 35 -24.81 11.21 22.77
CA GLU A 35 -25.40 11.28 21.44
C GLU A 35 -25.74 12.71 20.99
N LYS A 36 -25.91 13.65 21.92
CA LYS A 36 -26.43 15.01 21.62
C LYS A 36 -25.57 16.13 22.20
N GLN A 37 -24.71 15.83 23.17
CA GLN A 37 -23.96 16.84 23.93
C GLN A 37 -22.55 16.33 24.25
N ALA A 38 -21.62 17.25 24.44
CA ALA A 38 -20.33 16.95 25.04
C ALA A 38 -20.10 17.83 26.27
N CYS A 39 -19.35 17.32 27.23
CA CYS A 39 -18.82 18.12 28.33
C CYS A 39 -17.37 17.75 28.65
N VAL A 40 -16.65 18.68 29.25
CA VAL A 40 -15.29 18.49 29.74
C VAL A 40 -15.31 18.64 31.26
N LEU A 41 -14.87 17.59 31.95
CA LEU A 41 -14.77 17.52 33.40
C LEU A 41 -13.32 17.63 33.83
N ALA A 42 -13.05 18.38 34.89
CA ALA A 42 -11.79 18.38 35.60
C ALA A 42 -11.71 17.20 36.58
N LEU A 43 -10.54 16.58 36.73
CA LEU A 43 -10.28 15.55 37.74
C LEU A 43 -9.15 16.00 38.69
N PRO A 44 -9.27 15.67 39.99
CA PRO A 44 -10.26 14.77 40.58
C PRO A 44 -11.59 15.45 40.97
N SER A 45 -11.71 16.77 40.85
CA SER A 45 -12.87 17.52 41.36
C SER A 45 -14.21 17.15 40.72
N GLN A 46 -14.19 16.51 39.54
CA GLN A 46 -15.35 16.20 38.70
C GLN A 46 -16.13 17.45 38.28
N THR A 47 -15.51 18.63 38.36
CA THR A 47 -16.13 19.90 37.99
C THR A 47 -16.35 19.95 36.48
N CYS A 48 -17.57 20.20 36.04
CA CYS A 48 -17.87 20.42 34.63
C CYS A 48 -17.40 21.81 34.20
N LEU A 49 -16.31 21.87 33.45
CA LEU A 49 -15.70 23.12 32.99
C LEU A 49 -16.42 23.69 31.76
N PHE A 50 -16.74 22.83 30.81
CA PHE A 50 -17.33 23.21 29.53
C PHE A 50 -18.42 22.22 29.14
N LYS A 51 -19.48 22.72 28.52
CA LYS A 51 -20.56 21.91 27.96
C LYS A 51 -21.01 22.50 26.63
N ALA A 52 -21.22 21.65 25.63
CA ALA A 52 -21.69 22.04 24.31
C ALA A 52 -22.77 21.09 23.82
N LYS A 53 -23.74 21.66 23.09
CA LYS A 53 -24.73 20.89 22.35
C LYS A 53 -24.13 20.57 20.98
N ILE A 54 -24.13 19.29 20.61
CA ILE A 54 -23.60 18.82 19.33
C ILE A 54 -24.69 18.88 18.26
N THR A 55 -25.89 18.38 18.58
CA THR A 55 -27.00 18.32 17.62
C THR A 55 -28.35 18.21 18.33
N GLU A 56 -29.41 18.66 17.65
CA GLU A 56 -30.80 18.54 18.08
C GLU A 56 -31.52 17.39 17.37
N THR A 57 -31.38 17.34 16.05
CA THR A 57 -32.18 16.52 15.15
C THR A 57 -31.53 15.18 14.78
N SER A 58 -30.22 15.02 15.00
CA SER A 58 -29.46 13.78 14.70
C SER A 58 -28.75 13.24 15.94
N HIS A 59 -27.89 12.24 15.84
CA HIS A 59 -27.12 11.71 16.97
C HIS A 59 -25.67 11.42 16.58
N VAL A 60 -24.76 11.49 17.56
CA VAL A 60 -23.36 11.13 17.38
C VAL A 60 -23.22 9.61 17.28
N VAL A 61 -22.66 9.14 16.17
CA VAL A 61 -22.39 7.72 15.88
C VAL A 61 -21.03 7.32 16.42
N ARG A 62 -20.02 8.18 16.19
CA ARG A 62 -18.66 8.00 16.69
C ARG A 62 -18.09 9.32 17.16
N ALA A 63 -17.35 9.27 18.26
CA ALA A 63 -16.58 10.40 18.77
C ALA A 63 -15.16 9.95 19.11
N SER A 64 -14.19 10.83 18.91
CA SER A 64 -12.78 10.57 19.22
C SER A 64 -12.03 11.86 19.53
N ILE A 65 -11.06 11.79 20.44
CA ILE A 65 -10.12 12.88 20.65
C ILE A 65 -9.05 12.78 19.57
N GLN A 66 -8.94 13.83 18.76
CA GLN A 66 -8.02 13.90 17.65
C GLN A 66 -6.95 14.95 17.92
N ARG A 67 -5.77 14.72 17.36
CA ARG A 67 -4.61 15.56 17.51
C ARG A 67 -4.02 15.86 16.15
N LEU A 68 -3.96 17.14 15.80
CA LEU A 68 -3.32 17.61 14.59
C LEU A 68 -2.05 18.37 14.97
N ARG A 69 -0.95 18.10 14.25
CA ARG A 69 0.25 18.92 14.35
C ARG A 69 0.06 20.10 13.40
N SER A 70 0.15 21.32 13.91
CA SER A 70 0.18 22.51 13.06
C SER A 70 1.63 22.75 12.67
N THR A 71 1.89 22.76 11.36
CA THR A 71 3.18 23.16 10.78
C THR A 71 3.17 24.62 10.29
N SER A 72 2.02 25.29 10.36
CA SER A 72 1.86 26.68 9.91
C SER A 72 1.70 27.63 11.11
N PHE A 73 2.43 28.76 11.00
CA PHE A 73 2.67 29.85 11.97
C PHE A 73 3.86 29.67 12.92
N GLY A 74 5.06 29.99 12.39
CA GLY A 74 6.22 30.51 13.11
C GLY A 74 6.71 29.71 14.32
N ASP A 75 7.81 28.96 14.13
CA ASP A 75 8.74 28.40 15.14
C ASP A 75 8.19 27.62 16.35
N SER A 76 6.87 27.53 16.51
CA SER A 76 6.21 26.80 17.58
C SER A 76 5.45 25.63 16.96
N VAL A 77 5.98 24.42 17.16
CA VAL A 77 5.30 23.16 16.83
C VAL A 77 4.12 23.00 17.80
N GLY A 78 3.00 23.62 17.46
CA GLY A 78 1.76 23.53 18.21
C GLY A 78 0.99 22.28 17.81
N SER A 79 0.69 21.42 18.79
CA SER A 79 -0.25 20.32 18.59
C SER A 79 -1.65 20.76 19.01
N THR A 80 -2.58 20.90 18.07
CA THR A 80 -3.98 21.18 18.38
C THR A 80 -4.71 19.89 18.72
N THR A 81 -5.44 19.89 19.83
CA THR A 81 -6.26 18.75 20.26
C THR A 81 -7.73 19.15 20.21
N PHE A 82 -8.57 18.29 19.67
CA PHE A 82 -9.98 18.57 19.45
C PHE A 82 -10.83 17.30 19.56
N LEU A 83 -12.11 17.47 19.87
CA LEU A 83 -13.10 16.41 19.83
C LEU A 83 -13.66 16.33 18.41
N ALA A 84 -13.54 15.16 17.80
CA ALA A 84 -14.12 14.82 16.51
C ALA A 84 -15.41 14.02 16.70
N CYS A 85 -16.47 14.37 15.98
CA CYS A 85 -17.77 13.70 16.01
C CYS A 85 -18.23 13.39 14.59
N TYR A 86 -18.62 12.14 14.33
CA TYR A 86 -19.35 11.72 13.15
C TYR A 86 -20.81 11.48 13.53
N LEU A 87 -21.73 12.15 12.84
CA LEU A 87 -23.16 12.12 13.13
C LEU A 87 -23.94 11.26 12.13
N ALA A 88 -25.11 10.78 12.55
CA ALA A 88 -25.99 9.95 11.71
C ALA A 88 -26.66 10.71 10.55
N ASN A 89 -26.53 12.03 10.50
CA ASN A 89 -26.94 12.83 9.33
C ASN A 89 -25.80 13.03 8.32
N GLY A 90 -24.64 12.42 8.55
CA GLY A 90 -23.48 12.46 7.65
C GLY A 90 -22.50 13.60 7.89
N HIS A 91 -22.77 14.43 8.90
CA HIS A 91 -21.91 15.53 9.27
C HIS A 91 -20.68 15.06 10.07
N PHE A 92 -19.54 15.68 9.76
CA PHE A 92 -18.34 15.70 10.59
C PHE A 92 -18.26 17.01 11.33
N ILE A 93 -18.25 16.93 12.65
CA ILE A 93 -18.18 18.08 13.53
C ILE A 93 -16.90 18.00 14.36
N ALA A 94 -16.17 19.11 14.50
CA ALA A 94 -15.05 19.22 15.41
C ALA A 94 -15.24 20.34 16.43
N PHE A 95 -14.87 20.06 17.69
CA PHE A 95 -14.86 21.03 18.78
C PHE A 95 -13.46 21.18 19.36
N SER A 96 -13.01 22.42 19.56
CA SER A 96 -11.73 22.71 20.22
C SER A 96 -11.72 22.17 21.65
N LEU A 97 -10.59 21.67 22.13
CA LEU A 97 -10.45 21.33 23.54
C LEU A 97 -9.51 22.32 24.27
N PRO A 98 -9.78 22.61 25.56
CA PRO A 98 -10.89 22.09 26.36
C PRO A 98 -12.23 22.83 26.15
N GLY A 99 -12.22 24.02 25.52
CA GLY A 99 -13.35 24.96 25.54
C GLY A 99 -14.60 24.59 24.73
N LEU A 100 -14.63 23.43 24.07
CA LEU A 100 -15.71 22.94 23.20
C LEU A 100 -16.27 23.98 22.19
N ARG A 101 -15.41 24.84 21.64
CA ARG A 101 -15.81 25.77 20.56
C ARG A 101 -15.87 25.03 19.23
N LEU A 102 -16.94 25.22 18.46
CA LEU A 102 -17.06 24.63 17.12
C LEU A 102 -15.91 25.11 16.22
N LEU A 103 -15.16 24.17 15.65
CA LEU A 103 -14.06 24.41 14.72
C LEU A 103 -14.48 24.13 13.28
N MET A 104 -15.31 23.11 13.08
CA MET A 104 -15.70 22.62 11.76
C MET A 104 -17.06 21.92 11.85
N ASP A 105 -17.88 22.11 10.82
CA ASP A 105 -19.11 21.36 10.56
C ASP A 105 -19.22 21.17 9.04
N VAL A 106 -19.06 19.94 8.57
CA VAL A 106 -19.06 19.61 7.13
C VAL A 106 -19.94 18.40 6.89
N ASP A 107 -20.90 18.54 5.98
CA ASP A 107 -21.62 17.42 5.41
C ASP A 107 -20.74 16.72 4.37
N TYR A 108 -20.40 15.45 4.60
CA TYR A 108 -19.43 14.74 3.76
C TYR A 108 -19.81 13.29 3.50
N LEU A 109 -20.20 12.53 4.54
CA LEU A 109 -20.32 11.09 4.44
C LEU A 109 -21.74 10.62 4.76
N PRO A 110 -22.52 10.17 3.78
CA PRO A 110 -23.87 9.67 4.04
C PRO A 110 -23.87 8.54 5.07
N TYR A 111 -24.82 8.61 6.00
CA TYR A 111 -25.01 7.54 6.98
C TYR A 111 -25.62 6.31 6.30
N THR A 112 -24.83 5.26 6.20
CA THR A 112 -25.27 3.93 5.78
C THR A 112 -24.90 2.90 6.85
N GLU A 113 -25.58 1.76 6.87
CA GLU A 113 -25.26 0.66 7.81
C GLU A 113 -23.80 0.18 7.70
N SER A 114 -23.24 0.14 6.48
CA SER A 114 -21.85 -0.27 6.27
C SER A 114 -20.89 0.74 6.91
N VAL A 115 -21.10 2.03 6.63
CA VAL A 115 -20.27 3.11 7.13
C VAL A 115 -20.37 3.19 8.65
N SER A 116 -21.58 3.24 9.22
CA SER A 116 -21.77 3.45 10.66
C SER A 116 -21.14 2.35 11.52
N ARG A 117 -21.18 1.10 11.05
CA ARG A 117 -20.58 -0.05 11.75
C ARG A 117 -19.06 -0.10 11.62
N SER A 118 -18.52 0.31 10.48
CA SER A 118 -17.08 0.19 10.18
C SER A 118 -16.27 1.46 10.44
N PHE A 119 -16.93 2.61 10.62
CA PHE A 119 -16.24 3.89 10.76
C PHE A 119 -15.33 3.91 11.98
N ALA A 120 -14.06 4.24 11.74
CA ALA A 120 -13.04 4.39 12.77
C ALA A 120 -12.20 5.63 12.51
N PHE A 121 -12.06 6.46 13.54
CA PHE A 121 -11.08 7.54 13.54
C PHE A 121 -9.67 6.96 13.69
N GLY A 122 -8.77 7.41 12.82
CA GLY A 122 -7.35 7.14 12.90
C GLY A 122 -6.62 8.22 13.71
N GLN A 123 -5.32 8.31 13.50
CA GLN A 123 -4.48 9.38 14.03
C GLN A 123 -4.32 10.51 12.99
N HIS A 124 -3.85 11.67 13.43
CA HIS A 124 -3.46 12.79 12.55
C HIS A 124 -4.58 13.29 11.62
N GLY A 125 -5.83 13.27 12.06
CA GLY A 125 -6.95 13.72 11.23
C GLY A 125 -7.19 12.81 10.03
N GLN A 126 -7.13 11.49 10.25
CA GLN A 126 -7.52 10.48 9.28
C GLN A 126 -8.68 9.66 9.83
N ALA A 127 -9.49 9.07 8.95
CA ALA A 127 -10.48 8.08 9.31
C ALA A 127 -10.60 7.04 8.20
N ILE A 128 -11.09 5.86 8.56
CA ILE A 128 -11.34 4.77 7.64
C ILE A 128 -12.76 4.23 7.84
N TYR A 129 -13.33 3.69 6.77
CA TYR A 129 -14.57 2.94 6.80
C TYR A 129 -14.63 2.00 5.59
N LEU A 130 -15.56 1.04 5.64
CA LEU A 130 -15.85 0.14 4.54
C LEU A 130 -17.07 0.66 3.76
N THR A 131 -16.87 0.99 2.48
CA THR A 131 -17.98 1.31 1.56
C THR A 131 -18.72 0.04 1.15
N THR A 132 -17.97 -1.04 0.96
CA THR A 132 -18.47 -2.40 0.76
C THR A 132 -17.67 -3.35 1.67
N PRO A 133 -18.10 -4.60 1.89
CA PRO A 133 -17.35 -5.56 2.71
C PRO A 133 -15.90 -5.81 2.25
N SER A 134 -15.55 -5.42 1.02
CA SER A 134 -14.21 -5.63 0.44
C SER A 134 -13.53 -4.33 -0.02
N GLU A 135 -14.13 -3.17 0.24
CA GLU A 135 -13.59 -1.87 -0.17
C GLU A 135 -13.43 -0.95 1.03
N LEU A 136 -12.16 -0.70 1.39
CA LEU A 136 -11.77 0.22 2.44
C LEU A 136 -11.51 1.60 1.86
N LEU A 137 -12.20 2.60 2.38
CA LEU A 137 -11.95 4.00 2.07
C LEU A 137 -11.22 4.66 3.23
N LYS A 138 -10.17 5.43 2.89
CA LYS A 138 -9.47 6.31 3.82
C LYS A 138 -9.79 7.75 3.48
N ILE A 139 -10.20 8.52 4.49
CA ILE A 139 -10.47 9.95 4.37
C ILE A 139 -9.54 10.72 5.30
N THR A 140 -9.27 11.97 4.96
CA THR A 140 -8.47 12.87 5.80
C THR A 140 -9.04 14.27 5.77
N TRP A 141 -8.88 14.95 6.89
CA TRP A 141 -9.28 16.32 7.15
C TRP A 141 -8.10 17.12 7.70
N SER A 142 -6.89 16.58 7.50
CA SER A 142 -5.62 17.23 7.80
C SER A 142 -5.10 17.93 6.55
N SER A 143 -4.93 19.25 6.64
CA SER A 143 -4.35 20.06 5.56
C SER A 143 -2.95 19.54 5.17
N ASP A 144 -2.13 19.18 6.15
CA ASP A 144 -0.76 18.69 5.93
C ASP A 144 -0.75 17.35 5.19
N VAL A 145 -1.70 16.45 5.50
CA VAL A 145 -1.83 15.17 4.78
C VAL A 145 -2.28 15.45 3.34
N CYS A 146 -3.23 16.38 3.14
CA CYS A 146 -3.69 16.78 1.82
C CYS A 146 -2.56 17.36 0.96
N ALA A 147 -1.71 18.22 1.54
CA ALA A 147 -0.59 18.83 0.83
C ALA A 147 0.43 17.80 0.32
N ASN A 148 0.63 16.70 1.05
CA ASN A 148 1.60 15.65 0.73
C ASN A 148 0.99 14.46 -0.05
N LEU A 149 -0.25 14.56 -0.54
CA LEU A 149 -0.93 13.45 -1.22
C LEU A 149 -0.17 12.93 -2.44
N ASN A 150 0.48 13.80 -3.20
CA ASN A 150 1.21 13.41 -4.41
C ASN A 150 2.44 12.56 -4.07
N GLU A 151 3.14 12.87 -2.98
CA GLU A 151 4.31 12.10 -2.53
C GLU A 151 3.92 10.73 -1.95
N MET A 152 2.69 10.60 -1.45
CA MET A 152 2.17 9.33 -0.95
C MET A 152 1.65 8.40 -2.05
N ARG A 153 1.63 8.83 -3.33
CA ARG A 153 1.27 7.95 -4.44
C ARG A 153 2.42 6.97 -4.69
N GLY A 154 2.10 5.68 -4.73
CA GLY A 154 3.06 4.66 -5.13
C GLY A 154 3.26 4.63 -6.65
N ASP A 155 4.43 4.16 -7.08
CA ASP A 155 4.71 3.92 -8.49
C ASP A 155 4.10 2.57 -8.93
N LEU A 156 3.33 2.57 -10.01
CA LEU A 156 2.77 1.34 -10.60
C LEU A 156 3.84 0.54 -11.35
N PHE A 157 4.77 1.25 -11.98
CA PHE A 157 5.83 0.64 -12.77
C PHE A 157 7.13 0.66 -11.98
N LEU A 158 7.59 -0.54 -11.62
CA LEU A 158 8.96 -0.73 -11.18
C LEU A 158 9.79 -1.09 -12.41
N PRO A 159 10.77 -0.27 -12.80
CA PRO A 159 11.65 -0.63 -13.91
C PRO A 159 12.33 -1.95 -13.58
N CYS A 160 12.02 -2.97 -14.38
CA CYS A 160 12.66 -4.27 -14.30
C CYS A 160 13.36 -4.56 -15.61
N ASN A 161 14.48 -5.28 -15.52
CA ASN A 161 15.14 -5.78 -16.72
C ASN A 161 14.25 -6.86 -17.32
N MET A 162 13.78 -6.62 -18.56
CA MET A 162 13.03 -7.61 -19.30
C MET A 162 13.88 -8.90 -19.42
N PRO A 163 13.35 -10.07 -19.04
CA PRO A 163 14.09 -11.31 -19.19
C PRO A 163 14.48 -11.52 -20.66
N GLU A 164 15.65 -12.11 -20.90
CA GLU A 164 16.11 -12.42 -22.25
C GLU A 164 15.01 -13.23 -22.96
N PRO A 165 14.56 -12.82 -24.15
CA PRO A 165 13.56 -13.57 -24.89
C PRO A 165 13.96 -15.05 -25.00
N PRO A 166 13.02 -16.00 -24.83
CA PRO A 166 13.32 -17.40 -24.98
C PRO A 166 14.02 -17.65 -26.31
N LYS A 167 15.21 -18.25 -26.25
CA LYS A 167 15.99 -18.52 -27.47
C LYS A 167 15.14 -19.33 -28.45
N ARG A 168 15.00 -18.78 -29.65
CA ARG A 168 14.20 -19.39 -30.72
C ARG A 168 14.81 -20.72 -31.13
N SER A 169 14.20 -21.79 -30.62
CA SER A 169 14.18 -23.14 -31.17
C SER A 169 15.50 -23.94 -31.18
N PHE A 170 15.63 -24.81 -30.18
CA PHE A 170 16.42 -26.04 -30.30
C PHE A 170 15.65 -27.18 -31.01
N PHE A 171 14.31 -27.17 -31.01
CA PHE A 171 13.51 -28.29 -31.54
C PHE A 171 12.93 -28.09 -32.95
N LYS A 172 12.92 -26.88 -33.54
CA LYS A 172 12.47 -26.73 -34.95
C LYS A 172 13.38 -27.42 -35.95
N ASN A 173 14.69 -27.43 -35.70
CA ASN A 173 15.63 -27.98 -36.67
C ASN A 173 15.70 -29.51 -36.62
N LEU A 174 15.19 -30.15 -35.57
CA LEU A 174 15.31 -31.60 -35.37
C LEU A 174 14.12 -32.40 -35.95
N LEU A 175 12.95 -31.79 -36.15
CA LEU A 175 11.73 -32.52 -36.54
C LEU A 175 11.16 -32.16 -37.93
N THR A 176 11.69 -31.15 -38.64
CA THR A 176 11.01 -30.61 -39.86
C THR A 176 11.86 -30.39 -41.12
N GLY A 177 13.18 -30.62 -41.09
CA GLY A 177 14.01 -30.79 -42.31
C GLY A 177 13.98 -29.67 -43.37
N THR A 178 13.45 -28.48 -43.08
CA THR A 178 13.29 -27.38 -44.03
C THR A 178 13.95 -26.10 -43.50
N LEU A 179 14.49 -25.29 -44.42
CA LEU A 179 15.30 -24.08 -44.15
C LEU A 179 14.58 -23.06 -43.24
N PRO A 180 15.33 -22.19 -42.53
CA PRO A 180 14.78 -21.33 -41.50
C PRO A 180 13.91 -20.24 -42.12
N THR A 181 12.60 -20.45 -42.12
CA THR A 181 11.68 -19.31 -42.14
C THR A 181 11.71 -18.72 -40.74
N SER A 182 12.28 -17.53 -40.61
CA SER A 182 11.98 -16.67 -39.48
C SER A 182 10.47 -16.47 -39.47
N PHE A 183 9.73 -17.25 -38.69
CA PHE A 183 8.37 -16.92 -38.20
C PHE A 183 8.39 -15.54 -37.52
N ASP A 184 8.53 -14.49 -38.31
CA ASP A 184 8.39 -13.13 -37.83
C ASP A 184 6.93 -12.97 -37.42
N ARG A 185 6.72 -12.41 -36.23
CA ARG A 185 5.37 -12.19 -35.70
C ARG A 185 4.59 -11.27 -36.63
N ASP A 186 5.29 -10.35 -37.28
CA ASP A 186 4.74 -9.40 -38.23
C ASP A 186 4.44 -10.05 -39.60
N GLU A 187 5.13 -11.12 -39.99
CA GLU A 187 4.73 -11.90 -41.19
C GLU A 187 3.49 -12.77 -40.94
N LEU A 188 3.28 -13.23 -39.71
CA LEU A 188 2.18 -14.15 -39.38
C LEU A 188 0.90 -13.42 -38.93
N PHE A 189 1.04 -12.26 -38.29
CA PHE A 189 -0.05 -11.49 -37.71
C PHE A 189 0.03 -9.99 -38.00
N GLY A 190 0.99 -9.55 -38.82
CA GLY A 190 1.02 -8.18 -39.31
C GLY A 190 -0.11 -7.94 -40.30
N GLU A 191 -0.51 -6.68 -40.36
CA GLU A 191 -1.68 -6.21 -41.12
C GLU A 191 -1.57 -6.52 -42.63
N ASP A 192 -0.35 -6.67 -43.17
CA ASP A 192 -0.08 -6.86 -44.59
C ASP A 192 -0.35 -8.27 -45.14
N THR A 193 -0.36 -9.31 -44.29
CA THR A 193 -0.53 -10.72 -44.70
C THR A 193 -1.83 -11.36 -44.18
N ALA A 194 -2.52 -10.73 -43.24
CA ALA A 194 -3.81 -11.18 -42.72
C ALA A 194 -4.91 -11.06 -43.80
N GLY A 195 -5.01 -12.05 -44.69
CA GLY A 195 -6.12 -12.18 -45.65
C GLY A 195 -5.76 -12.62 -47.07
N LYS A 196 -4.48 -12.81 -47.44
CA LYS A 196 -4.12 -13.30 -48.78
C LYS A 196 -3.99 -14.83 -48.79
N GLY A 197 -4.92 -15.49 -49.47
CA GLY A 197 -4.91 -16.95 -49.65
C GLY A 197 -3.65 -17.44 -50.38
N MET A 198 -3.15 -18.61 -49.96
CA MET A 198 -2.01 -19.30 -50.56
C MET A 198 -2.31 -19.64 -52.03
N SER A 199 -1.44 -19.20 -52.96
CA SER A 199 -1.48 -19.60 -54.38
C SER A 199 -0.13 -20.15 -54.82
N GLY A 200 -0.16 -21.30 -55.51
CA GLY A 200 0.97 -21.87 -56.27
C GLY A 200 1.61 -23.07 -55.56
N VAL A 201 1.24 -24.32 -55.84
CA VAL A 201 1.50 -25.11 -57.07
C VAL A 201 2.99 -25.19 -57.41
N SER A 202 3.51 -26.40 -57.21
CA SER A 202 4.84 -26.91 -57.60
C SER A 202 5.28 -26.47 -59.00
N THR A 203 6.52 -26.00 -59.13
CA THR A 203 7.23 -25.98 -60.41
C THR A 203 8.71 -26.35 -60.22
N LEU A 204 9.08 -27.50 -60.79
CA LEU A 204 10.44 -28.02 -60.92
C LEU A 204 11.27 -27.12 -61.85
N LEU A 205 12.50 -26.77 -61.46
CA LEU A 205 13.51 -26.18 -62.35
C LEU A 205 14.93 -26.75 -62.10
N PRO A 206 15.80 -26.78 -63.13
CA PRO A 206 16.73 -27.86 -63.42
C PRO A 206 18.20 -27.65 -63.01
N ASN A 207 18.97 -28.73 -63.13
CA ASN A 207 20.41 -28.93 -62.87
C ASN A 207 21.35 -27.74 -63.15
N THR A 208 21.88 -27.12 -62.09
CA THR A 208 23.17 -26.37 -62.09
C THR A 208 23.94 -26.54 -60.77
N ARG A 209 23.85 -27.72 -60.13
CA ARG A 209 24.23 -27.93 -58.71
C ARG A 209 25.62 -28.54 -58.46
N MET A 210 26.56 -28.56 -59.41
CA MET A 210 27.86 -29.25 -59.18
C MET A 210 29.12 -28.37 -59.07
N ASP A 211 29.12 -27.11 -59.51
CA ASP A 211 30.38 -26.32 -59.51
C ASP A 211 30.69 -25.57 -58.21
N LYS A 212 29.82 -25.64 -57.19
CA LYS A 212 30.01 -24.93 -55.90
C LYS A 212 30.32 -25.83 -54.70
N LEU A 213 30.54 -27.13 -54.90
CA LEU A 213 30.79 -28.07 -53.80
C LEU A 213 32.26 -28.19 -53.37
N SER A 214 33.20 -27.61 -54.14
CA SER A 214 34.65 -27.77 -53.88
C SER A 214 35.23 -26.79 -52.83
N GLY A 215 34.50 -25.73 -52.44
CA GLY A 215 35.04 -24.67 -51.58
C GLY A 215 34.72 -24.78 -50.08
N GLN A 216 33.86 -25.73 -49.68
CA GLN A 216 33.29 -25.77 -48.32
C GLN A 216 33.95 -26.76 -47.34
N THR A 217 34.99 -27.49 -47.75
CA THR A 217 35.56 -28.56 -46.92
C THR A 217 36.64 -28.07 -45.93
N GLY A 218 37.11 -26.82 -46.04
CA GLY A 218 38.16 -26.27 -45.16
C GLY A 218 37.67 -25.60 -43.87
N ALA A 219 36.40 -25.18 -43.78
CA ALA A 219 35.89 -24.37 -42.66
C ALA A 219 35.22 -25.17 -41.54
N ALA A 220 34.84 -26.43 -41.80
CA ALA A 220 34.07 -27.25 -40.85
C ALA A 220 34.89 -27.72 -39.63
N THR A 221 36.22 -27.87 -39.75
CA THR A 221 37.08 -28.40 -38.67
C THR A 221 37.40 -27.37 -37.58
N SER A 222 37.47 -26.07 -37.93
CA SER A 222 37.74 -25.00 -36.97
C SER A 222 36.54 -24.66 -36.08
N GLU A 223 35.31 -24.81 -36.60
CA GLU A 223 34.09 -24.54 -35.85
C GLU A 223 33.80 -25.64 -34.80
N ILE A 224 34.10 -26.90 -35.14
CA ILE A 224 33.96 -28.05 -34.21
C ILE A 224 34.89 -27.89 -33.00
N SER A 225 36.15 -27.48 -33.21
CA SER A 225 37.11 -27.26 -32.12
C SER A 225 36.69 -26.12 -31.19
N ARG A 226 36.14 -25.03 -31.75
CA ARG A 226 35.62 -23.90 -30.95
C ARG A 226 34.38 -24.31 -30.14
N ALA A 227 33.46 -25.06 -30.75
CA ALA A 227 32.27 -25.57 -30.06
C ALA A 227 32.63 -26.55 -28.93
N ARG A 228 33.65 -27.41 -29.13
CA ARG A 228 34.14 -28.33 -28.10
C ARG A 228 34.70 -27.59 -26.89
N ASN A 229 35.53 -26.56 -27.10
CA ASN A 229 36.10 -25.78 -26.01
C ASN A 229 35.04 -25.01 -25.23
N ALA A 230 34.05 -24.44 -25.92
CA ALA A 230 32.92 -23.76 -25.27
C ALA A 230 32.06 -24.73 -24.44
N ALA A 231 31.92 -26.00 -24.88
CA ALA A 231 31.23 -27.02 -24.11
C ALA A 231 31.99 -27.44 -22.84
N ILE A 232 33.31 -27.52 -22.90
CA ILE A 232 34.17 -27.83 -21.74
C ILE A 232 34.09 -26.70 -20.70
N GLU A 233 34.27 -25.44 -21.12
CA GLU A 233 34.20 -24.28 -20.21
C GLU A 233 32.82 -24.15 -19.56
N ARG A 234 31.76 -24.47 -20.31
CA ARG A 234 30.40 -24.53 -19.77
C ARG A 234 30.25 -25.65 -18.73
N GLY A 235 30.85 -26.81 -18.98
CA GLY A 235 30.85 -27.93 -18.03
C GLY A 235 31.51 -27.56 -16.71
N GLU A 236 32.68 -26.91 -16.77
CA GLU A 236 33.41 -26.45 -15.58
C GLU A 236 32.63 -25.40 -14.78
N LYS A 237 32.01 -24.43 -15.46
CA LYS A 237 31.15 -23.43 -14.80
C LYS A 237 29.91 -24.05 -14.15
N LEU A 238 29.33 -25.06 -14.80
CA LEU A 238 28.16 -25.76 -14.25
C LEU A 238 28.52 -26.57 -13.01
N GLN A 239 29.68 -27.23 -13.01
CA GLN A 239 30.18 -27.96 -11.85
C GLN A 239 30.51 -27.02 -10.69
N HIS A 240 31.04 -25.83 -10.96
CA HIS A 240 31.29 -24.82 -9.93
C HIS A 240 29.99 -24.27 -9.30
N LEU A 241 28.97 -24.05 -10.12
CA LEU A 241 27.64 -23.63 -9.65
C LEU A 241 26.96 -24.70 -8.79
N ASP A 242 27.11 -25.97 -9.14
CA ASP A 242 26.55 -27.07 -8.36
C ASP A 242 27.21 -27.16 -6.97
N LEU A 243 28.54 -27.03 -6.91
CA LEU A 243 29.28 -26.97 -5.64
C LEU A 243 28.87 -25.77 -4.77
N GLN A 244 28.73 -24.57 -5.35
CA GLN A 244 28.26 -23.40 -4.61
C GLN A 244 26.81 -23.56 -4.12
N THR A 245 25.96 -24.19 -4.91
CA THR A 245 24.56 -24.44 -4.54
C THR A 245 24.49 -25.43 -3.39
N GLN A 246 25.31 -26.49 -3.42
CA GLN A 246 25.40 -27.46 -2.34
C GLN A 246 25.89 -26.80 -1.04
N GLU A 247 26.91 -25.95 -1.12
CA GLU A 247 27.42 -25.21 0.03
C GLU A 247 26.35 -24.27 0.62
N MET A 248 25.66 -23.52 -0.23
CA MET A 248 24.56 -22.64 0.19
C MET A 248 23.41 -23.42 0.83
N MET A 249 23.10 -24.61 0.32
CA MET A 249 22.07 -25.49 0.90
C MET A 249 22.47 -25.96 2.31
N ASP A 250 23.74 -26.30 2.53
CA ASP A 250 24.22 -26.73 3.84
C ASP A 250 24.31 -25.57 4.83
N GLN A 251 24.67 -24.36 4.38
CA GLN A 251 24.56 -23.14 5.19
C GLN A 251 23.11 -22.83 5.58
N ALA A 252 22.16 -22.98 4.65
CA ALA A 252 20.73 -22.78 4.93
C ALA A 252 20.19 -23.78 5.97
N LYS A 253 20.60 -25.06 5.90
CA LYS A 253 20.28 -26.05 6.95
C LYS A 253 20.87 -25.66 8.31
N GLY A 254 22.07 -25.07 8.32
CA GLY A 254 22.70 -24.52 9.52
C GLY A 254 21.88 -23.39 10.15
N PHE A 255 21.43 -22.42 9.35
CA PHE A 255 20.58 -21.32 9.81
C PHE A 255 19.23 -21.82 10.35
N SER A 256 18.61 -22.79 9.66
CA SER A 256 17.35 -23.39 10.11
C SER A 256 17.48 -24.08 11.47
N ARG A 257 18.57 -24.83 11.71
CA ARG A 257 18.83 -25.47 13.02
C ARG A 257 19.06 -24.43 14.13
N SER A 258 19.83 -23.38 13.84
CA SER A 258 20.07 -22.29 14.80
C SER A 258 18.78 -21.53 15.14
N ALA A 259 17.94 -21.25 14.15
CA ALA A 259 16.64 -20.61 14.33
C ALA A 259 15.70 -21.49 15.16
N ALA A 260 15.63 -22.80 14.87
CA ALA A 260 14.83 -23.75 15.64
C ALA A 260 15.27 -23.85 17.12
N MET A 261 16.59 -23.85 17.38
CA MET A 261 17.13 -23.85 18.74
C MET A 261 16.80 -22.55 19.48
N LEU A 262 16.84 -21.40 18.79
CA LEU A 262 16.48 -20.11 19.35
C LEU A 262 14.98 -20.08 19.73
N ALA A 263 14.12 -20.53 18.82
CA ALA A 263 12.68 -20.63 19.04
C ALA A 263 12.35 -21.49 20.27
N ALA A 264 12.97 -22.67 20.39
CA ALA A 264 12.79 -23.56 21.54
C ALA A 264 13.27 -22.94 22.88
N LYS A 265 14.32 -22.10 22.86
CA LYS A 265 14.76 -21.36 24.06
C LYS A 265 13.75 -20.30 24.48
N TYR A 266 13.18 -19.55 23.54
CA TYR A 266 12.14 -18.56 23.83
C TYR A 266 10.87 -19.23 24.37
N GLU A 267 10.44 -20.35 23.80
CA GLU A 267 9.28 -21.11 24.28
C GLU A 267 9.48 -21.61 25.73
N LYS A 268 10.67 -22.12 26.06
CA LYS A 268 11.00 -22.54 27.44
C LYS A 268 11.06 -21.37 28.41
N LYS A 269 11.57 -20.20 27.98
CA LYS A 269 11.60 -18.98 28.79
C LYS A 269 10.18 -18.48 29.08
N ASP A 270 9.30 -18.54 28.09
CA ASP A 270 7.90 -18.13 28.22
C ASP A 270 7.14 -19.05 29.19
N LYS A 271 7.30 -20.37 29.05
CA LYS A 271 6.75 -21.38 29.99
C LYS A 271 7.28 -21.26 31.43
N ARG A 272 8.49 -20.71 31.64
CA ARG A 272 9.00 -20.41 33.00
C ARG A 272 8.39 -19.14 33.58
N ARG A 273 8.16 -18.10 32.76
CA ARG A 273 7.55 -16.84 33.22
C ARG A 273 6.08 -17.03 33.60
N GLY A 274 5.35 -17.90 32.89
CA GLY A 274 3.95 -18.24 33.22
C GLY A 274 3.75 -19.13 34.45
N ARG A 275 4.82 -19.67 35.07
CA ARG A 275 4.75 -20.45 36.33
C ARG A 275 5.12 -19.65 37.58
N LEU A 276 5.46 -18.37 37.41
CA LEU A 276 5.83 -17.43 38.48
C LEU A 276 4.74 -16.37 38.74
N GLN A 277 3.54 -16.59 38.20
CA GLN A 277 2.29 -15.93 38.55
C GLN A 277 1.35 -16.98 39.15
#